data_AF-J0WLK7-F1
#
_entry.id   AF-J0WLK7-F1
#
_cell.length_a   1.000
_cell.length_b   1.000
_cell.length_c   1.000
_cell.angle_alpha   90.00
_cell.angle_beta   90.00
_cell.angle_gamma   90.00
#
_symmetry.space_group_name_H-M   'P 1'
#
loop_
_entity.id
_entity.type
_entity.pdbx_description
1 polymer ?
#
loop_
_entity_poly.entity_id
_entity_poly.type
_entity_poly.pdbx_seq_one_letter_code
_entity_poly.pdbx_strand_id
1 'polypeptide(L)' 'CLNLPLHLRYREENLYLAGIVPGPNAPSLDQLNHLLVPLVDDFCTAWEGLMFKSTANHRGG' A
#
# COMPACT_ATOMS: atom_id res chain seq x y z
N CYS A 1 6.10 -7.02 1.58
CA CYS A 1 7.01 -6.74 2.72
C CYS A 1 8.04 -7.87 2.93
N LEU A 2 8.80 -8.25 1.89
CA LEU A 2 9.83 -9.30 2.05
C LEU A 2 11.17 -8.77 2.59
N ASN A 3 11.33 -7.44 2.59
CA ASN A 3 12.55 -6.75 3.03
C ASN A 3 12.73 -6.73 4.55
N LEU A 4 11.69 -7.09 5.33
CA LEU A 4 11.77 -7.14 6.79
C LEU A 4 12.04 -8.57 7.30
N PRO A 5 12.64 -8.75 8.49
CA PRO A 5 12.65 -10.02 9.21
C PRO A 5 11.24 -10.57 9.48
N LEU A 6 11.08 -11.90 9.50
CA LEU A 6 9.77 -12.58 9.59
C LEU A 6 8.88 -12.05 10.73
N HIS A 7 9.46 -11.82 11.91
CA HIS A 7 8.73 -11.34 13.10
C HIS A 7 8.28 -9.88 13.02
N LEU A 8 8.74 -9.11 12.03
CA LEU A 8 8.31 -7.73 11.76
C LEU A 8 7.32 -7.65 10.59
N ARG A 9 7.37 -8.60 9.64
CA ARG A 9 6.56 -8.58 8.40
C ARG A 9 5.05 -8.51 8.65
N TYR A 10 4.59 -9.14 9.72
CA TYR A 10 3.16 -9.28 10.03
C TYR A 10 2.67 -8.31 11.11
N ARG A 11 3.51 -7.38 11.56
CA ARG A 11 3.03 -6.32 12.44
C ARG A 11 2.17 -5.35 11.66
N GLU A 12 1.11 -4.86 12.29
CA GLU A 12 0.11 -3.99 11.67
C GLU A 12 0.76 -2.73 11.08
N GLU A 13 1.76 -2.16 11.76
CA GLU A 13 2.48 -0.99 11.27
C GLU A 13 3.31 -1.20 9.98
N ASN A 14 3.57 -2.46 9.61
CA ASN A 14 4.34 -2.83 8.42
C ASN A 14 3.48 -3.43 7.31
N LEU A 15 2.16 -3.43 7.48
CA LEU A 15 1.22 -4.01 6.53
C LEU A 15 0.40 -2.91 5.85
N TYR A 16 0.37 -2.95 4.52
CA TYR A 16 -0.43 -2.03 3.71
C TYR A 16 -1.45 -2.84 2.90
N LEU A 17 -2.73 -2.66 3.21
CA LEU A 17 -3.83 -3.31 2.51
C LEU A 17 -4.24 -2.46 1.30
N ALA A 18 -3.72 -2.80 0.12
CA ALA A 18 -4.00 -2.09 -1.13
C ALA A 18 -5.36 -2.42 -1.75
N GLY A 19 -5.89 -3.62 -1.50
CA GLY A 19 -7.15 -4.06 -2.09
C GLY A 19 -7.54 -5.46 -1.64
N ILE A 20 -8.83 -5.78 -1.81
CA ILE A 20 -9.41 -7.10 -1.54
C ILE A 20 -10.06 -7.57 -2.83
N VAL A 21 -9.69 -8.75 -3.30
CA VAL A 21 -10.32 -9.39 -4.47
C VAL A 21 -11.49 -10.24 -3.99
N PRO A 22 -12.75 -9.85 -4.26
CA PRO A 22 -13.89 -10.68 -3.92
C PRO A 22 -14.01 -11.87 -4.89
N GLY A 23 -14.52 -13.00 -4.39
CA GLY A 23 -14.85 -14.17 -5.22
C GLY A 23 -16.16 -14.01 -5.99
N PRO A 24 -16.55 -14.98 -6.86
CA PRO A 24 -15.90 -16.27 -7.09
C PRO A 24 -14.76 -16.26 -8.11
N ASN A 25 -14.69 -15.23 -8.97
CA ASN A 25 -13.70 -15.14 -10.04
C ASN A 25 -12.68 -14.06 -9.71
N ALA A 26 -11.41 -14.45 -9.65
CA ALA A 26 -10.33 -13.48 -9.57
C ALA A 26 -10.17 -12.74 -10.92
N PRO A 27 -9.82 -11.45 -10.91
CA PRO A 27 -9.37 -10.76 -12.11
C PRO A 27 -8.14 -11.44 -12.71
N SER A 28 -8.00 -11.36 -14.02
CA SER A 28 -6.77 -11.78 -14.71
C SER A 28 -5.58 -10.91 -14.28
N LEU A 29 -4.37 -11.37 -14.62
CA LEU A 29 -3.14 -10.58 -14.37
C LEU A 29 -3.22 -9.18 -15.01
N ASP A 30 -3.67 -9.09 -16.26
CA ASP A 30 -3.79 -7.81 -16.96
C ASP A 30 -4.82 -6.89 -16.30
N GLN A 31 -5.95 -7.45 -15.85
CA GLN A 31 -6.97 -6.72 -15.10
C GLN A 31 -6.43 -6.23 -13.75
N LEU A 32 -5.63 -7.05 -13.05
CA LEU A 32 -4.97 -6.64 -11.81
C LEU A 32 -3.96 -5.53 -12.06
N ASN A 33 -3.18 -5.60 -13.13
CA ASN A 33 -2.20 -4.55 -13.45
C ASN A 33 -2.89 -3.19 -13.61
N HIS A 34 -4.05 -3.13 -14.28
CA HIS A 34 -4.82 -1.89 -14.38
C HIS A 34 -5.27 -1.32 -13.02
N LEU A 35 -5.49 -2.18 -12.03
CA LEU A 35 -5.82 -1.75 -10.66
C LEU A 35 -4.57 -1.33 -9.87
N LEU A 36 -3.42 -1.94 -10.15
CA LEU A 36 -2.18 -1.68 -9.44
C LEU A 36 -1.41 -0.46 -9.98
N VAL A 37 -1.57 -0.10 -11.25
CA VAL A 37 -0.85 1.04 -11.87
C VAL A 37 -0.99 2.33 -11.06
N PRO A 38 -2.21 2.79 -10.69
CA PRO A 38 -2.35 4.00 -9.89
C PRO A 38 -1.65 3.91 -8.52
N LEU A 39 -1.67 2.72 -7.90
CA LEU A 39 -1.00 2.50 -6.62
C LEU A 39 0.54 2.59 -6.76
N VAL A 40 1.08 2.06 -7.85
CA VAL A 40 2.52 2.17 -8.13
C VAL A 40 2.91 3.63 -8.35
N ASP A 41 2.08 4.41 -9.06
CA ASP A 41 2.32 5.85 -9.26
C ASP A 41 2.31 6.63 -7.92
N ASP A 42 1.39 6.30 -7.02
CA ASP A 42 1.34 6.86 -5.66
C ASP A 42 2.61 6.49 -4.87
N PHE A 43 3.10 5.26 -4.98
CA PHE A 43 4.34 4.83 -4.33
C PHE A 43 5.59 5.50 -4.91
N CYS A 44 5.67 5.68 -6.23
CA CYS A 44 6.74 6.44 -6.87
C CYS A 44 6.74 7.89 -6.39
N THR A 45 5.57 8.51 -6.25
CA THR A 45 5.46 9.85 -5.65
C THR A 45 5.92 9.84 -4.20
N ALA A 46 5.50 8.84 -3.42
CA ALA A 46 5.84 8.73 -2.01
C ALA A 46 7.33 8.48 -1.75
N TRP A 47 8.01 7.86 -2.71
CA TRP A 47 9.44 7.59 -2.67
C TRP A 47 10.28 8.88 -2.62
N GLU A 48 9.84 9.94 -3.30
CA GLU A 48 10.47 11.26 -3.25
C GLU A 48 10.21 12.01 -1.92
N GLY A 49 9.31 11.47 -1.08
CA GLY A 49 8.92 12.03 0.21
C GLY A 49 7.56 12.72 0.18
N LEU A 50 6.74 12.48 1.21
CA LEU A 50 5.42 13.10 1.37
C LEU A 50 5.39 14.04 2.57
N MET A 51 4.78 15.21 2.38
CA MET A 51 4.50 16.16 3.44
C MET A 51 3.00 16.17 3.75
N PHE A 52 2.63 15.68 4.93
CA PHE A 52 1.25 15.70 5.41
C PHE A 52 1.05 16.87 6.35
N LYS A 53 -0.02 17.65 6.15
CA LYS A 53 -0.38 18.76 7.04
C LYS A 53 -0.77 18.31 8.45
N SER A 54 -1.20 17.05 8.58
CA SER A 54 -1.55 16.40 9.83
C SER A 54 -1.59 14.88 9.62
N THR A 55 -1.46 14.12 10.70
CA THR A 55 -1.68 12.66 10.73
C THR A 55 -2.69 12.32 11.82
N ALA A 56 -3.17 11.07 11.87
CA ALA A 56 -4.17 10.64 12.84
C ALA A 56 -3.78 10.98 14.30
N ASN A 57 -2.49 10.91 14.63
CA ASN A 57 -1.97 11.19 15.97
C ASN A 57 -1.40 12.62 16.14
N HIS A 58 -1.25 13.41 15.08
CA HIS A 58 -0.66 14.75 15.13
C HIS A 58 -1.45 15.72 14.25
N ARG A 59 -2.36 16.49 14.87
CA ARG A 59 -3.28 17.42 14.17
C ARG A 59 -2.66 18.75 13.76
N GLY A 60 -1.41 19.03 14.15
CA GLY A 60 -0.62 20.16 13.65
C GLY A 60 0.71 19.61 13.15
N GLY A 61 1.01 19.84 11.87
CA GLY A 61 2.26 19.42 11.23
C GLY A 61 3.49 20.09 11.83
#